data_AF-A0A2H3DMN9-F1
#
_entry.id   AF-A0A2H3DMN9-F1
#
_cell.length_a   1.000
_cell.length_b   1.000
_cell.length_c   1.000
_cell.angle_alpha   90.00
_cell.angle_beta   90.00
_cell.angle_gamma   90.00
#
_symmetry.space_group_name_H-M   'P 1'
#
loop_
_entity.id
_entity.type
_entity.pdbx_description
1 polymer ?
#
loop_
_entity_poly.entity_id
_entity_poly.type
_entity_poly.pdbx_seq_one_letter_code
_entity_poly.pdbx_strand_id
1 'polypeptide(L)'
;MMAESQEDARIGTIRSLLEIALERNATMAQVAIAWSLGKERVRALVINAPATDQLLNALGGIDLVLTAAEIQYLEEPYNSQMLRH
;
A
#
# COMPACT_ATOMS: atom_id res chain seq x y z
N MET A 1 24.11 8.74 -2.13
CA MET A 1 23.29 9.04 -3.32
C MET A 1 22.23 7.98 -3.63
N MET A 2 22.55 6.75 -4.11
CA MET A 2 21.48 5.77 -4.45
C MET A 2 20.78 5.09 -3.26
N ALA A 3 21.42 5.01 -2.10
CA ALA A 3 20.78 4.48 -0.89
C ALA A 3 19.84 5.50 -0.23
N GLU A 4 20.21 6.79 -0.25
CA GLU A 4 19.37 7.89 0.26
C GLU A 4 18.10 8.04 -0.57
N SER A 5 18.19 7.96 -1.91
CA SER A 5 17.01 8.08 -2.77
C SER A 5 16.02 6.92 -2.63
N GLN A 6 16.46 5.73 -2.21
CA GLN A 6 15.56 4.60 -1.91
C GLN A 6 14.84 4.77 -0.58
N GLU A 7 15.52 5.32 0.43
CA GLU A 7 14.91 5.59 1.72
C GLU A 7 13.86 6.71 1.60
N ASP A 8 14.17 7.78 0.86
CA ASP A 8 13.23 8.88 0.61
C ASP A 8 11.96 8.39 -0.11
N ALA A 9 12.12 7.53 -1.12
CA ALA A 9 11.00 6.89 -1.83
C ALA A 9 10.14 6.01 -0.91
N ARG A 10 10.79 5.23 -0.03
CA ARG A 10 10.09 4.38 0.94
C ARG A 10 9.30 5.22 1.95
N ILE A 11 9.93 6.23 2.54
CA ILE A 11 9.28 7.15 3.47
C ILE A 11 8.12 7.87 2.78
N GLY A 12 8.31 8.33 1.55
CA GLY A 12 7.27 8.94 0.74
C GLY A 12 6.06 8.03 0.55
N THR A 13 6.29 6.76 0.19
CA THR A 13 5.22 5.77 0.02
C THR A 13 4.44 5.53 1.33
N ILE A 14 5.15 5.39 2.45
CA ILE A 14 4.55 5.20 3.78
C ILE A 14 3.68 6.41 4.15
N ARG A 15 4.17 7.63 3.87
CA ARG A 15 3.42 8.86 4.13
C ARG A 15 2.15 8.94 3.28
N SER A 16 2.23 8.69 1.98
CA SER A 16 1.05 8.70 1.10
C SER A 16 -0.01 7.68 1.56
N LEU A 17 0.41 6.48 1.99
CA LEU A 17 -0.50 5.47 2.57
C LEU A 17 -1.20 5.97 3.84
N LEU A 18 -0.46 6.64 4.73
CA LEU A 18 -1.00 7.17 5.98
C LEU A 18 -2.04 8.25 5.73
N GLU A 19 -1.76 9.19 4.84
CA GLU A 19 -2.66 10.31 4.53
C GLU A 19 -3.97 9.81 3.92
N ILE A 20 -3.91 8.91 2.94
CA ILE A 20 -5.11 8.30 2.34
C ILE A 20 -5.90 7.51 3.39
N ALA A 21 -5.22 6.76 4.27
CA ALA A 21 -5.88 5.99 5.31
C ALA A 21 -6.68 6.88 6.27
N LEU A 22 -6.12 8.03 6.67
CA LEU A 22 -6.80 9.01 7.51
C LEU A 22 -8.03 9.62 6.82
N GLU A 23 -7.90 10.01 5.55
CA GLU A 23 -9.02 10.58 4.78
C GLU A 23 -10.16 9.59 4.56
N ARG A 24 -9.83 8.31 4.42
CA ARG A 24 -10.78 7.22 4.16
C ARG A 24 -11.34 6.57 5.42
N ASN A 25 -10.90 6.99 6.61
CA ASN A 25 -11.20 6.32 7.88
C ASN A 25 -10.91 4.80 7.80
N ALA A 26 -9.78 4.47 7.17
CA ALA A 26 -9.30 3.12 6.92
C ALA A 26 -7.93 2.91 7.58
N THR A 27 -7.44 1.67 7.62
CA THR A 27 -6.06 1.40 8.07
C THR A 27 -5.09 1.43 6.89
N MET A 28 -3.81 1.72 7.15
CA MET A 28 -2.78 1.70 6.11
C MET A 28 -2.69 0.34 5.39
N ALA A 29 -2.93 -0.76 6.12
CA ALA A 29 -2.98 -2.09 5.55
C ALA A 29 -4.14 -2.25 4.55
N GLN A 30 -5.31 -1.73 4.88
CA GLN A 30 -6.47 -1.75 3.98
C GLN A 30 -6.20 -0.94 2.70
N VAL A 31 -5.61 0.25 2.82
CA VAL A 31 -5.22 1.08 1.66
C VAL A 31 -4.16 0.36 0.80
N ALA A 32 -3.16 -0.25 1.41
CA ALA A 32 -2.13 -1.00 0.68
C ALA A 32 -2.69 -2.21 -0.07
N ILE A 33 -3.68 -2.91 0.53
CA ILE A 33 -4.39 -4.02 -0.12
C ILE A 33 -5.23 -3.53 -1.29
N ALA A 34 -6.02 -2.47 -1.09
CA ALA A 34 -6.82 -1.84 -2.15
C ALA A 34 -5.95 -1.43 -3.34
N TRP A 35 -4.83 -0.77 -3.07
CA TRP A 35 -3.87 -0.37 -4.09
C TRP A 35 -3.25 -1.57 -4.80
N SER A 36 -2.87 -2.62 -4.07
CA SER A 36 -2.26 -3.82 -4.66
C SER A 36 -3.23 -4.57 -5.56
N LEU A 37 -4.48 -4.75 -5.12
CA LEU A 37 -5.53 -5.44 -5.88
C LEU A 37 -6.06 -4.61 -7.06
N GLY A 38 -5.97 -3.28 -6.99
CA GLY A 38 -6.32 -2.39 -8.09
C GLY A 38 -5.37 -2.45 -9.29
N LYS A 39 -4.21 -3.10 -9.15
CA LYS A 39 -3.26 -3.26 -10.27
C LYS A 39 -3.70 -4.37 -11.20
N GLU A 40 -3.80 -4.06 -12.49
CA GLU A 40 -4.20 -5.01 -13.54
C GLU A 40 -3.37 -6.31 -13.54
N ARG A 41 -2.08 -6.21 -13.19
CA ARG A 41 -1.16 -7.36 -13.19
C ARG A 41 -1.26 -8.27 -11.96
N VAL A 42 -2.04 -7.89 -10.95
CA VAL A 42 -2.18 -8.63 -9.69
C VAL A 42 -3.44 -9.49 -9.74
N ARG A 43 -3.27 -10.82 -9.85
CA ARG A 43 -4.37 -11.78 -9.91
C ARG A 43 -4.85 -12.25 -8.53
N ALA A 44 -3.93 -12.29 -7.58
CA ALA A 44 -4.16 -12.74 -6.21
C ALA A 44 -3.11 -12.11 -5.27
N LEU A 45 -3.49 -11.90 -4.01
CA LEU A 45 -2.60 -11.40 -2.96
C LEU A 45 -2.53 -12.45 -1.83
N VAL A 46 -1.31 -12.76 -1.38
CA VAL A 46 -1.07 -13.62 -0.22
C VAL A 46 -0.76 -12.74 0.97
N ILE A 47 -1.58 -12.85 2.02
CA ILE A 47 -1.44 -12.05 3.25
C ILE A 47 -1.13 -12.99 4.40
N ASN A 48 -0.10 -12.67 5.16
CA ASN A 48 0.20 -13.32 6.43
C ASN A 48 -0.08 -12.34 7.58
N ALA A 49 -0.82 -12.77 8.59
CA ALA A 49 -1.13 -11.98 9.77
C ALA A 49 -0.95 -12.84 11.04
N PRO A 50 -0.39 -12.30 12.13
CA PRO A 50 -0.10 -13.07 13.34
C PRO A 50 -1.35 -13.41 14.17
N ALA A 51 -2.50 -12.79 13.88
CA ALA A 51 -3.76 -13.00 14.58
C ALA A 51 -4.95 -12.85 13.62
N THR A 52 -6.05 -13.56 13.92
CA THR A 52 -7.27 -13.52 13.11
C THR A 52 -7.87 -12.12 13.02
N ASP A 53 -7.89 -11.35 14.10
CA ASP A 53 -8.45 -9.99 14.08
C ASP A 53 -7.67 -9.05 13.17
N GLN A 54 -6.34 -9.21 13.09
CA GLN A 54 -5.49 -8.45 12.17
C GLN A 54 -5.74 -8.85 10.72
N LEU A 55 -5.94 -10.15 10.46
CA LEU A 55 -6.35 -10.63 9.14
C LEU A 55 -7.69 -10.02 8.73
N LEU A 56 -8.70 -10.11 9.59
CA LEU A 56 -10.04 -9.58 9.31
C LEU A 56 -10.03 -8.06 9.09
N ASN A 57 -9.24 -7.31 9.87
CA ASN A 57 -9.07 -5.88 9.65
C ASN A 57 -8.46 -5.60 8.26
N ALA A 58 -7.39 -6.32 7.89
CA ALA A 58 -6.73 -6.16 6.61
C ALA A 58 -7.67 -6.45 5.42
N LEU A 59 -8.53 -7.48 5.54
CA LEU A 59 -9.52 -7.83 4.51
C LEU A 59 -10.51 -6.70 4.21
N GLY A 60 -10.73 -5.76 5.14
CA GLY A 60 -11.55 -4.57 4.87
C GLY A 60 -11.03 -3.68 3.72
N GLY A 61 -9.79 -3.89 3.26
CA GLY A 61 -9.24 -3.22 2.08
C GLY A 61 -9.71 -3.80 0.74
N ILE A 62 -10.35 -4.97 0.72
CA ILE A 62 -10.82 -5.61 -0.52
C ILE A 62 -11.95 -4.81 -1.16
N ASP A 63 -12.84 -4.23 -0.35
CA ASP A 63 -13.99 -3.46 -0.82
C ASP A 63 -13.66 -1.97 -1.05
N LEU A 64 -12.44 -1.55 -0.72
CA LEU A 64 -11.98 -0.17 -0.88
C LEU A 64 -11.51 0.07 -2.32
N VAL A 65 -12.13 1.02 -3.00
CA VAL A 65 -11.74 1.45 -4.35
C VAL A 65 -11.04 2.80 -4.27
N LEU A 66 -9.76 2.84 -4.60
CA LEU A 66 -8.98 4.07 -4.68
C LEU A 66 -9.30 4.83 -5.95
N THR A 67 -9.33 6.15 -5.86
CA THR A 67 -9.47 7.05 -7.00
C THR A 67 -8.16 7.12 -7.80
N ALA A 68 -8.26 7.58 -9.05
CA ALA A 68 -7.08 7.79 -9.88
C ALA A 68 -6.07 8.77 -9.24
N ALA A 69 -6.55 9.80 -8.54
CA ALA A 69 -5.71 10.77 -7.85
C ALA A 69 -4.93 10.14 -6.69
N GLU A 70 -5.59 9.30 -5.88
CA GLU A 70 -4.95 8.57 -4.77
C GLU A 70 -3.93 7.54 -5.27
N ILE A 71 -4.27 6.83 -6.35
CA ILE A 71 -3.34 5.89 -6.99
C ILE A 71 -2.11 6.65 -7.48
N GLN A 72 -2.29 7.76 -8.20
CA GLN A 72 -1.18 8.58 -8.67
C GLN A 72 -0.32 9.11 -7.49
N TYR A 73 -0.96 9.55 -6.41
CA TYR A 73 -0.28 10.05 -5.22
C TYR A 73 0.54 8.97 -4.49
N LEU A 74 0.07 7.72 -4.51
CA LEU A 74 0.83 6.56 -4.02
C LEU A 74 1.98 6.19 -4.95
N GLU A 75 1.79 6.33 -6.25
CA GLU A 75 2.76 5.92 -7.26
C GLU A 75 3.92 6.90 -7.46
N GLU A 76 3.73 8.20 -7.20
CA GLU A 76 4.79 9.21 -7.29
C GLU A 76 6.06 8.86 -6.48
N PRO A 77 5.96 8.53 -5.18
CA PRO A 77 7.13 8.13 -4.40
C PRO A 77 7.46 6.64 -4.52
N TYR A 78 6.60 5.82 -5.13
CA TYR A 78 6.76 4.37 -5.12
C TYR A 78 7.96 3.92 -5.96
N ASN A 79 8.88 3.19 -5.32
CA ASN A 79 10.00 2.55 -6.00
C ASN A 79 9.99 1.04 -5.75
N SER A 80 10.01 0.25 -6.83
CA SER A 80 10.06 -1.20 -6.75
C SER A 80 11.42 -1.66 -6.24
N GLN A 81 11.44 -2.20 -5.02
CA GLN A 81 12.68 -2.72 -4.45
C GLN A 81 13.03 -4.09 -5.06
N MET A 82 14.23 -4.22 -5.59
CA MET A 82 14.80 -5.54 -5.87
C MET A 82 15.02 -6.28 -4.56
N LEU A 83 14.42 -7.45 -4.42
CA LEU A 83 14.73 -8.37 -3.34
C LEU A 83 16.19 -8.82 -3.48
N ARG A 84 17.00 -8.61 -2.45
CA ARG A 84 18.37 -9.15 -2.41
C ARG A 84 18.27 -10.67 -2.20
N HIS A 85 18.86 -11.42 -3.13
CA HIS A 85 19.09 -12.85 -2.99
C HIS A 85 20.29 -13.14 -2.09
#